data_AF-A0A366ECQ3-F1
#
_entry.id   AF-A0A366ECQ3-F1
#
_cell.length_a   1.000
_cell.length_b   1.000
_cell.length_c   1.000
_cell.angle_alpha   90.00
_cell.angle_beta   90.00
_cell.angle_gamma   90.00
#
_symmetry.space_group_name_H-M   'P 1'
#
loop_
_entity.id
_entity.type
_entity.pdbx_description
1 polymer ?
#
loop_
_entity_poly.entity_id
_entity_poly.type
_entity_poly.pdbx_seq_one_letter_code
_entity_poly.pdbx_strand_id
1 'polypeptide(L)'
;MVKFDWDCRDYHLFSTSNIENRVNGDKLFVSFLMEIENQQKDMKGSFRISEIADLIPKGTAGIQNHSTYGYSFMSMLSTQKYRDYFVFENKNIQDELTTICNNNSSRDDYYWRKHYINEKVKVNPKYIRRQPMPTPITISKNNQLLYKATNIQEAAEYLATHLNIKKSKCYDPIERGYVYNIPYQFEGDEYRFKAPPEIAANRRQELEERDHKNARRIWLVPANPNEYDLERAFSHFSTLDWKRSFNYENGDILFFYVSGSVRKIRYKVEVIEGLVQTYDTIYDQSFWVDQEKYDQSIGGDKTRVRLVDVVDTDDLSLYQLREHGLKGNIQGSMKLTGELRDYIMSFFQKDLSAEVYPDEVPEMWEGKRRTITVNSYERNPLARKRCMDHYGAECQVCKMDFEDTYGEVGRDFIHVHHITPLHEIQKGYKVDPIEDLIPVCPNCHAMLHRKEDGVYLTVVELKERLKIKEVIL
;
A
#
# COMPACT_ATOMS: atom_id res chain seq x y z
N MET A 1 -6.59 19.54 -42.45
CA MET A 1 -7.84 18.96 -41.98
C MET A 1 -7.74 17.45 -42.03
N VAL A 2 -7.96 16.81 -40.89
CA VAL A 2 -8.03 15.36 -40.77
C VAL A 2 -9.21 14.82 -41.60
N LYS A 3 -9.02 13.69 -42.30
CA LYS A 3 -10.12 13.00 -42.98
C LYS A 3 -11.09 12.49 -41.93
N PHE A 4 -12.37 12.85 -42.08
CA PHE A 4 -13.41 12.39 -41.15
C PHE A 4 -13.50 10.87 -41.12
N ASP A 5 -13.40 10.31 -39.93
CA ASP A 5 -13.58 8.89 -39.67
C ASP A 5 -14.24 8.73 -38.29
N TRP A 6 -15.42 8.13 -38.28
CA TRP A 6 -16.23 7.95 -37.06
C TRP A 6 -15.65 6.88 -36.14
N ASP A 7 -15.01 5.87 -36.72
CA ASP A 7 -14.57 4.66 -36.02
C ASP A 7 -13.04 4.60 -35.91
N CYS A 8 -12.36 5.74 -36.13
CA CYS A 8 -10.91 5.85 -36.05
C CYS A 8 -10.41 5.47 -34.65
N ARG A 9 -9.60 4.41 -34.58
CA ARG A 9 -9.03 3.90 -33.32
C ARG A 9 -7.71 4.57 -32.92
N ASP A 10 -7.19 5.42 -33.80
CA ASP A 10 -5.89 6.11 -33.61
C ASP A 10 -6.00 7.27 -32.61
N TYR A 11 -7.22 7.67 -32.23
CA TYR A 11 -7.49 8.69 -31.23
C TYR A 11 -7.73 8.05 -29.85
N HIS A 12 -6.98 8.54 -28.87
CA HIS A 12 -6.90 8.00 -27.52
C HIS A 12 -7.49 8.93 -26.46
N LEU A 13 -7.76 10.21 -26.77
CA LEU A 13 -8.19 11.19 -25.78
C LEU A 13 -9.70 11.35 -25.66
N PHE A 14 -10.51 10.81 -26.57
CA PHE A 14 -11.97 10.92 -26.53
C PHE A 14 -12.68 9.62 -26.91
N SER A 15 -13.99 9.56 -26.67
CA SER A 15 -14.84 8.44 -27.08
C SER A 15 -16.07 8.93 -27.82
N THR A 16 -16.41 8.26 -28.94
CA THR A 16 -17.65 8.50 -29.69
C THR A 16 -18.82 7.66 -29.18
N SER A 17 -18.62 6.81 -28.17
CA SER A 17 -19.64 5.90 -27.63
C SER A 17 -20.91 6.59 -27.11
N ASN A 18 -20.78 7.86 -26.68
CA ASN A 18 -21.88 8.66 -26.13
C ASN A 18 -22.49 9.62 -27.16
N ILE A 19 -22.26 9.38 -28.46
CA ILE A 19 -22.72 10.20 -29.58
C ILE A 19 -23.60 9.35 -30.51
N GLU A 20 -24.92 9.43 -30.33
CA GLU A 20 -25.86 8.48 -30.94
C GLU A 20 -26.48 8.96 -32.26
N ASN A 21 -26.75 10.26 -32.39
CA ASN A 21 -27.55 10.81 -33.49
C ASN A 21 -26.87 10.72 -34.88
N ARG A 22 -25.52 10.75 -34.94
CA ARG A 22 -24.68 10.68 -36.15
C ARG A 22 -25.07 11.63 -37.30
N VAL A 23 -25.74 12.75 -37.01
CA VAL A 23 -26.09 13.80 -37.98
C VAL A 23 -24.99 14.87 -38.07
N ASN A 24 -25.14 15.84 -38.97
CA ASN A 24 -24.09 16.81 -39.30
C ASN A 24 -23.51 17.57 -38.09
N GLY A 25 -24.32 17.97 -37.10
CA GLY A 25 -23.80 18.61 -35.89
C GLY A 25 -22.90 17.69 -35.06
N ASP A 26 -23.21 16.39 -35.04
CA ASP A 26 -22.42 15.39 -34.30
C ASP A 26 -21.12 15.06 -35.05
N LYS A 27 -21.19 15.02 -36.40
CA LYS A 27 -20.02 14.87 -37.26
C LYS A 27 -19.03 16.02 -37.07
N LEU A 28 -19.53 17.25 -36.97
CA LEU A 28 -18.69 18.42 -36.69
C LEU A 28 -18.03 18.31 -35.31
N PHE A 29 -18.76 17.86 -34.28
CA PHE A 29 -18.18 17.68 -32.95
C PHE A 29 -17.07 16.61 -32.95
N VAL A 30 -17.29 15.47 -33.59
CA VAL A 30 -16.26 14.43 -33.73
C VAL A 30 -15.05 14.95 -34.51
N SER A 31 -15.26 15.68 -35.62
CA SER A 31 -14.15 16.33 -36.34
C SER A 31 -13.37 17.32 -35.48
N PHE A 32 -14.05 18.05 -34.61
CA PHE A 32 -13.40 18.98 -33.68
C PHE A 32 -12.53 18.24 -32.65
N LEU A 33 -13.01 17.15 -32.06
CA LEU A 33 -12.22 16.31 -31.15
C LEU A 33 -10.98 15.71 -31.84
N MET A 34 -11.15 15.21 -33.08
CA MET A 34 -10.02 14.71 -33.90
C MET A 34 -8.97 15.79 -34.14
N GLU A 35 -9.40 17.01 -34.48
CA GLU A 35 -8.47 18.11 -34.79
C GLU A 35 -7.76 18.66 -33.54
N ILE A 36 -8.44 18.71 -32.38
CA ILE A 36 -7.80 19.04 -31.09
C ILE A 36 -6.68 18.05 -30.77
N GLU A 37 -6.97 16.75 -30.86
CA GLU A 37 -6.00 15.69 -30.52
C GLU A 37 -4.85 15.66 -31.53
N ASN A 38 -5.14 15.78 -32.83
CA ASN A 38 -4.13 15.85 -33.89
C ASN A 38 -3.18 17.05 -33.73
N GLN A 39 -3.70 18.21 -33.29
CA GLN A 39 -2.89 19.40 -33.02
C GLN A 39 -2.31 19.44 -31.60
N GLN A 40 -2.45 18.38 -30.81
CA GLN A 40 -1.98 18.28 -29.42
C GLN A 40 -2.45 19.44 -28.53
N LYS A 41 -3.66 19.95 -28.76
CA LYS A 41 -4.25 21.01 -27.94
C LYS A 41 -4.81 20.45 -26.63
N ASP A 42 -4.82 21.25 -25.57
CA ASP A 42 -5.43 20.86 -24.30
C ASP A 42 -6.96 20.74 -24.44
N MET A 43 -7.47 19.51 -24.48
CA MET A 43 -8.89 19.22 -24.65
C MET A 43 -9.74 19.61 -23.43
N LYS A 44 -9.13 19.85 -22.26
CA LYS A 44 -9.80 20.37 -21.06
C LYS A 44 -9.81 21.91 -21.01
N GLY A 45 -9.08 22.56 -21.91
CA GLY A 45 -9.02 24.00 -22.05
C GLY A 45 -10.35 24.61 -22.52
N SER A 46 -10.44 25.94 -22.41
CA SER A 46 -11.53 26.71 -23.02
C SER A 46 -11.18 27.08 -24.45
N PHE A 47 -12.14 26.96 -25.36
CA PHE A 47 -12.02 27.33 -26.77
C PHE A 47 -12.99 28.47 -27.09
N ARG A 48 -12.55 29.46 -27.85
CA ARG A 48 -13.46 30.44 -28.45
C ARG A 48 -14.24 29.77 -29.58
N ILE A 49 -15.49 30.16 -29.77
CA ILE A 49 -16.31 29.68 -30.89
C ILE A 49 -15.63 29.94 -32.25
N SER A 50 -14.89 31.05 -32.40
CA SER A 50 -14.06 31.33 -33.56
C SER A 50 -12.98 30.28 -33.80
N GLU A 51 -12.27 29.87 -32.75
CA GLU A 51 -11.21 28.85 -32.84
C GLU A 51 -11.80 27.49 -33.24
N ILE A 52 -12.99 27.15 -32.73
CA ILE A 52 -13.70 25.95 -33.14
C ILE A 52 -14.03 26.03 -34.65
N ALA A 53 -14.59 27.15 -35.11
CA ALA A 53 -14.93 27.35 -36.52
C ALA A 53 -13.72 27.28 -37.46
N ASP A 54 -12.55 27.77 -37.01
CA ASP A 54 -11.29 27.70 -37.76
C ASP A 54 -10.75 26.25 -37.85
N LEU A 55 -10.93 25.45 -36.79
CA LEU A 55 -10.51 24.05 -36.76
C LEU A 55 -11.40 23.14 -37.62
N ILE A 56 -12.70 23.42 -37.67
CA ILE A 56 -13.69 22.65 -38.45
C ILE A 56 -14.43 23.55 -39.45
N PRO A 57 -13.75 24.08 -40.48
CA PRO A 57 -14.37 24.99 -41.45
C PRO A 57 -15.35 24.27 -42.39
N LYS A 58 -16.08 25.04 -43.19
CA LYS A 58 -16.97 24.51 -44.24
C LYS A 58 -16.22 23.51 -45.13
N GLY A 59 -16.84 22.36 -45.40
CA GLY A 59 -16.22 21.21 -46.08
C GLY A 59 -15.85 20.08 -45.11
N THR A 60 -15.73 20.37 -43.81
CA THR A 60 -15.52 19.36 -42.76
C THR A 60 -16.64 18.33 -42.75
N ALA A 61 -16.27 17.06 -42.57
CA ALA A 61 -17.19 15.92 -42.60
C ALA A 61 -18.09 15.85 -43.85
N GLY A 62 -17.65 16.42 -44.98
CA GLY A 62 -18.39 16.44 -46.24
C GLY A 62 -19.49 17.51 -46.33
N ILE A 63 -19.58 18.44 -45.37
CA ILE A 63 -20.62 19.47 -45.32
C ILE A 63 -20.20 20.68 -46.17
N GLN A 64 -20.54 20.63 -47.47
CA GLN A 64 -20.14 21.65 -48.45
C GLN A 64 -21.11 22.85 -48.52
N ASN A 65 -22.39 22.62 -48.26
CA ASN A 65 -23.42 23.66 -48.36
C ASN A 65 -23.26 24.70 -47.24
N HIS A 66 -23.30 25.98 -47.60
CA HIS A 66 -23.06 27.09 -46.68
C HIS A 66 -24.10 27.18 -45.56
N SER A 67 -25.39 27.14 -45.90
CA SER A 67 -26.49 27.15 -44.92
C SER A 67 -26.46 25.91 -44.04
N THR A 68 -26.23 24.73 -44.63
CA THR A 68 -26.12 23.48 -43.87
C THR A 68 -24.98 23.50 -42.87
N TYR A 69 -23.81 24.05 -43.24
CA TYR A 69 -22.68 24.19 -42.31
C TYR A 69 -23.03 25.11 -41.15
N GLY A 70 -23.53 26.32 -41.43
CA GLY A 70 -23.91 27.29 -40.41
C GLY A 70 -24.89 26.70 -39.41
N TYR A 71 -25.97 26.09 -39.91
CA TYR A 71 -26.95 25.42 -39.07
C TYR A 71 -26.37 24.25 -38.28
N SER A 72 -25.57 23.39 -38.90
CA SER A 72 -25.02 22.21 -38.23
C SER A 72 -24.07 22.61 -37.11
N PHE A 73 -23.29 23.68 -37.32
CA PHE A 73 -22.41 24.26 -36.32
C PHE A 73 -23.22 24.86 -35.15
N MET A 74 -24.30 25.58 -35.45
CA MET A 74 -25.22 26.09 -34.43
C MET A 74 -25.87 24.96 -33.63
N SER A 75 -26.34 23.92 -34.32
CA SER A 75 -26.97 22.73 -33.73
C SER A 75 -25.99 21.99 -32.82
N MET A 76 -24.71 21.92 -33.20
CA MET A 76 -23.62 21.35 -32.40
C MET A 76 -23.39 22.11 -31.07
N LEU A 77 -23.55 23.43 -31.09
CA LEU A 77 -23.40 24.29 -29.90
C LEU A 77 -24.65 24.27 -28.99
N SER A 78 -25.81 23.91 -29.53
CA SER A 78 -27.11 23.91 -28.82
C SER A 78 -27.38 22.61 -28.03
N THR A 79 -28.52 22.56 -27.33
CA THR A 79 -29.09 21.34 -26.72
C THR A 79 -30.06 20.56 -27.62
N GLN A 80 -30.22 20.98 -28.89
CA GLN A 80 -31.08 20.28 -29.83
C GLN A 80 -30.64 18.81 -29.99
N LYS A 81 -31.61 17.89 -30.01
CA LYS A 81 -31.38 16.43 -30.03
C LYS A 81 -30.57 15.93 -28.82
N TYR A 82 -30.79 16.51 -27.64
CA TYR A 82 -30.15 16.12 -26.38
C TYR A 82 -28.62 16.27 -26.38
N ARG A 83 -28.11 17.24 -27.13
CA ARG A 83 -26.68 17.54 -27.16
C ARG A 83 -26.26 18.31 -25.91
N ASP A 84 -25.09 17.97 -25.42
CA ASP A 84 -24.43 18.65 -24.32
C ASP A 84 -22.90 18.59 -24.52
N TYR A 85 -22.48 18.70 -25.79
CA TYR A 85 -21.08 18.63 -26.22
C TYR A 85 -20.20 19.69 -25.58
N PHE A 86 -20.77 20.85 -25.30
CA PHE A 86 -20.08 22.00 -24.74
C PHE A 86 -20.73 22.49 -23.45
N VAL A 87 -19.89 22.91 -22.52
CA VAL A 87 -20.26 23.64 -21.30
C VAL A 87 -19.95 25.11 -21.54
N PHE A 88 -20.98 25.95 -21.51
CA PHE A 88 -20.88 27.40 -21.62
C PHE A 88 -20.71 28.02 -20.23
N GLU A 89 -19.96 29.11 -20.14
CA GLU A 89 -19.92 29.94 -18.93
C GLU A 89 -21.29 30.57 -18.66
N ASN A 90 -21.96 31.04 -19.72
CA ASN A 90 -23.32 31.55 -19.67
C ASN A 90 -24.30 30.57 -20.34
N LYS A 91 -25.10 29.87 -19.52
CA LYS A 91 -26.08 28.87 -20.01
C LYS A 91 -27.17 29.46 -20.90
N ASN A 92 -27.51 30.74 -20.73
CA ASN A 92 -28.57 31.39 -21.52
C ASN A 92 -28.24 31.38 -23.02
N ILE A 93 -26.95 31.42 -23.38
CA ILE A 93 -26.49 31.36 -24.78
C ILE A 93 -26.90 30.02 -25.40
N GLN A 94 -26.71 28.92 -24.67
CA GLN A 94 -27.02 27.59 -25.16
C GLN A 94 -28.53 27.39 -25.37
N ASP A 95 -29.35 27.91 -24.45
CA ASP A 95 -30.81 27.86 -24.54
C ASP A 95 -31.36 28.71 -25.70
N GLU A 96 -30.76 29.87 -25.96
CA GLU A 96 -31.11 30.72 -27.09
C GLU A 96 -30.77 30.04 -28.42
N LEU A 97 -29.56 29.47 -28.55
CA LEU A 97 -29.17 28.71 -29.73
C LEU A 97 -30.12 27.51 -29.96
N THR A 98 -30.60 26.86 -28.90
CA THR A 98 -31.59 25.78 -29.00
C THR A 98 -32.93 26.29 -29.52
N THR A 99 -33.42 27.41 -28.97
CA THR A 99 -34.67 28.05 -29.42
C THR A 99 -34.61 28.37 -30.91
N ILE A 100 -33.50 28.96 -31.36
CA ILE A 100 -33.26 29.31 -32.76
C ILE A 100 -33.20 28.06 -33.64
N CYS A 101 -32.50 27.01 -33.19
CA CYS A 101 -32.42 25.75 -33.93
C CYS A 101 -33.79 25.09 -34.16
N ASN A 102 -34.72 25.24 -33.20
CA ASN A 102 -36.05 24.64 -33.25
C ASN A 102 -37.09 25.45 -34.03
N ASN A 103 -36.83 26.74 -34.29
CA ASN A 103 -37.74 27.60 -35.06
C ASN A 103 -37.41 27.57 -36.56
N ASN A 104 -38.30 27.00 -37.38
CA ASN A 104 -38.01 26.65 -38.77
C ASN A 104 -38.41 27.72 -39.81
N SER A 105 -39.18 28.75 -39.45
CA SER A 105 -39.83 29.63 -40.42
C SER A 105 -38.98 30.80 -40.93
N SER A 106 -37.86 31.13 -40.26
CA SER A 106 -36.94 32.24 -40.67
C SER A 106 -35.60 32.23 -39.91
N ARG A 107 -35.04 31.04 -39.67
CA ARG A 107 -33.81 30.87 -38.87
C ARG A 107 -32.58 31.51 -39.53
N ASP A 108 -31.79 32.27 -38.75
CA ASP A 108 -30.45 32.67 -39.15
C ASP A 108 -29.44 31.56 -38.84
N ASP A 109 -29.01 30.84 -39.89
CA ASP A 109 -28.05 29.72 -39.77
C ASP A 109 -26.67 30.17 -39.24
N TYR A 110 -26.36 31.47 -39.22
CA TYR A 110 -25.09 32.01 -38.74
C TYR A 110 -25.25 32.92 -37.52
N TYR A 111 -26.35 32.79 -36.76
CA TYR A 111 -26.57 33.57 -35.55
C TYR A 111 -25.39 33.51 -34.56
N TRP A 112 -24.86 32.30 -34.33
CA TRP A 112 -23.68 32.07 -33.50
C TRP A 112 -22.46 32.88 -33.95
N ARG A 113 -22.28 33.07 -35.26
CA ARG A 113 -21.14 33.81 -35.83
C ARG A 113 -21.29 35.32 -35.67
N LYS A 114 -22.53 35.82 -35.64
CA LYS A 114 -22.81 37.25 -35.47
C LYS A 114 -22.76 37.68 -34.00
N HIS A 115 -23.26 36.81 -33.11
CA HIS A 115 -23.51 37.18 -31.71
C HIS A 115 -22.51 36.54 -30.73
N TYR A 116 -21.99 35.34 -31.01
CA TYR A 116 -21.25 34.53 -30.04
C TYR A 116 -19.87 34.08 -30.51
N ILE A 117 -19.33 34.67 -31.59
CA ILE A 117 -18.07 34.24 -32.19
C ILE A 117 -16.87 34.28 -31.24
N ASN A 118 -16.90 35.19 -30.25
CA ASN A 118 -15.83 35.37 -29.27
C ASN A 118 -16.05 34.60 -27.96
N GLU A 119 -17.19 33.93 -27.81
CA GLU A 119 -17.54 33.28 -26.55
C GLU A 119 -16.73 32.03 -26.31
N LYS A 120 -16.42 31.79 -25.03
CA LYS A 120 -15.62 30.65 -24.59
C LYS A 120 -16.51 29.50 -24.14
N VAL A 121 -16.15 28.31 -24.59
CA VAL A 121 -16.80 27.06 -24.22
C VAL A 121 -15.76 26.00 -23.87
N LYS A 122 -16.14 25.04 -23.04
CA LYS A 122 -15.32 23.84 -22.74
C LYS A 122 -16.00 22.61 -23.31
N VAL A 123 -15.21 21.65 -23.79
CA VAL A 123 -15.75 20.32 -24.11
C VAL A 123 -16.30 19.68 -22.83
N ASN A 124 -17.50 19.11 -22.89
CA ASN A 124 -18.07 18.42 -21.74
C ASN A 124 -17.18 17.22 -21.37
N PRO A 125 -16.68 17.13 -20.11
CA PRO A 125 -15.72 16.10 -19.69
C PRO A 125 -16.17 14.67 -19.95
N LYS A 126 -17.49 14.41 -20.08
CA LYS A 126 -18.01 13.07 -20.38
C LYS A 126 -17.58 12.52 -21.76
N TYR A 127 -17.11 13.38 -22.67
CA TYR A 127 -16.60 13.00 -23.99
C TYR A 127 -15.07 12.82 -24.00
N ILE A 128 -14.38 13.24 -22.94
CA ILE A 128 -12.93 13.16 -22.80
C ILE A 128 -12.59 11.84 -22.08
N ARG A 129 -11.81 10.97 -22.72
CA ARG A 129 -11.21 9.82 -22.03
C ARG A 129 -10.29 10.37 -20.94
N ARG A 130 -10.41 9.84 -19.72
CA ARG A 130 -9.40 10.11 -18.69
C ARG A 130 -8.06 9.68 -19.24
N GLN A 131 -7.15 10.62 -19.50
CA GLN A 131 -5.76 10.24 -19.67
C GLN A 131 -5.35 9.49 -18.40
N PRO A 132 -4.75 8.30 -18.51
CA PRO A 132 -4.11 7.72 -17.34
C PRO A 132 -3.03 8.72 -16.93
N MET A 133 -3.21 9.33 -15.76
CA MET A 133 -2.11 10.04 -15.11
C MET A 133 -0.93 9.06 -15.11
N PRO A 134 0.28 9.47 -15.53
CA PRO A 134 1.46 8.65 -15.37
C PRO A 134 1.45 8.14 -13.93
N THR A 135 1.60 6.84 -13.77
CA THR A 135 1.70 6.19 -12.47
C THR A 135 3.19 5.90 -12.30
N PRO A 136 4.04 6.93 -12.05
CA PRO A 136 5.47 6.69 -12.01
C PRO A 136 5.75 5.72 -10.87
N ILE A 137 6.37 4.59 -11.22
CA ILE A 137 6.67 3.50 -10.29
C ILE A 137 8.18 3.34 -10.23
N THR A 138 8.71 3.51 -9.03
CA THR A 138 10.09 3.19 -8.72
C THR A 138 10.16 1.74 -8.25
N ILE A 139 11.00 0.94 -8.90
CA ILE A 139 11.28 -0.45 -8.52
C ILE A 139 12.64 -0.45 -7.81
N SER A 140 12.68 -1.01 -6.61
CA SER A 140 13.91 -1.24 -5.86
C SER A 140 14.08 -2.73 -5.58
N LYS A 141 15.32 -3.23 -5.66
CA LYS A 141 15.71 -4.59 -5.31
C LYS A 141 16.65 -4.53 -4.11
N ASN A 142 16.32 -5.20 -3.01
CA ASN A 142 17.11 -5.20 -1.78
C ASN A 142 17.52 -3.78 -1.34
N ASN A 143 16.55 -2.85 -1.34
CA ASN A 143 16.71 -1.42 -1.05
C ASN A 143 17.58 -0.61 -2.02
N GLN A 144 18.05 -1.19 -3.13
CA GLN A 144 18.75 -0.47 -4.19
C GLN A 144 17.81 -0.15 -5.35
N LEU A 145 17.90 1.06 -5.88
CA LEU A 145 17.12 1.47 -7.05
C LEU A 145 17.46 0.57 -8.24
N LEU A 146 16.45 -0.10 -8.78
CA LEU A 146 16.58 -0.99 -9.93
C LEU A 146 16.08 -0.32 -11.22
N TYR A 147 14.91 0.32 -11.18
CA TYR A 147 14.29 0.93 -12.36
C TYR A 147 13.26 2.02 -12.01
N LYS A 148 13.00 2.94 -12.95
CA LYS A 148 11.94 3.95 -12.86
C LYS A 148 11.06 3.85 -14.10
N ALA A 149 9.82 3.41 -13.90
CA ALA A 149 8.80 3.33 -14.94
C ALA A 149 7.88 4.55 -14.88
N THR A 150 7.33 4.96 -16.02
CA THR A 150 6.33 6.03 -16.14
C THR A 150 4.90 5.57 -15.80
N ASN A 151 4.65 4.26 -15.87
CA ASN A 151 3.35 3.65 -15.60
C ASN A 151 3.51 2.16 -15.21
N ILE A 152 2.41 1.53 -14.80
CA ILE A 152 2.40 0.13 -14.36
C ILE A 152 2.69 -0.86 -15.50
N GLN A 153 2.33 -0.53 -16.74
CA GLN A 153 2.56 -1.41 -17.89
C GLN A 153 4.06 -1.52 -18.23
N GLU A 154 4.78 -0.40 -18.12
CA GLU A 154 6.24 -0.33 -18.28
C GLU A 154 6.95 -1.00 -17.10
N ALA A 155 6.49 -0.78 -15.87
CA ALA A 155 7.02 -1.46 -14.69
C ALA A 155 6.87 -2.99 -14.81
N ALA A 156 5.70 -3.47 -15.26
CA ALA A 156 5.43 -4.89 -15.45
C ALA A 156 6.26 -5.49 -16.61
N GLU A 157 6.49 -4.74 -17.68
CA GLU A 157 7.35 -5.18 -18.78
C GLU A 157 8.79 -5.39 -18.29
N TYR A 158 9.35 -4.36 -17.63
CA TYR A 158 10.71 -4.41 -17.10
C TYR A 158 10.87 -5.57 -16.11
N LEU A 159 9.96 -5.70 -15.14
CA LEU A 159 10.05 -6.73 -14.11
C LEU A 159 9.91 -8.14 -14.71
N ALA A 160 9.05 -8.33 -15.70
CA ALA A 160 8.87 -9.61 -16.38
C ALA A 160 10.15 -10.06 -17.11
N THR A 161 10.80 -9.14 -17.83
CA THR A 161 12.09 -9.40 -18.47
C THR A 161 13.18 -9.66 -17.44
N HIS A 162 13.24 -8.84 -16.37
CA HIS A 162 14.26 -8.95 -15.33
C HIS A 162 14.20 -10.29 -14.57
N LEU A 163 12.98 -10.75 -14.24
CA LEU A 163 12.76 -11.98 -13.49
C LEU A 163 12.56 -13.22 -14.40
N ASN A 164 12.54 -13.03 -15.71
CA ASN A 164 12.23 -14.09 -16.69
C ASN A 164 10.89 -14.79 -16.41
N ILE A 165 9.82 -14.00 -16.17
CA ILE A 165 8.46 -14.50 -15.91
C ILE A 165 7.42 -13.87 -16.84
N LYS A 166 6.20 -14.41 -16.84
CA LYS A 166 5.09 -13.82 -17.61
C LYS A 166 4.72 -12.44 -17.06
N LYS A 167 4.59 -11.45 -17.97
CA LYS A 167 4.12 -10.08 -17.65
C LYS A 167 2.85 -10.03 -16.79
N SER A 168 1.89 -10.92 -17.05
CA SER A 168 0.63 -10.97 -16.30
C SER A 168 0.83 -11.23 -14.79
N LYS A 169 1.93 -11.89 -14.39
CA LYS A 169 2.24 -12.16 -12.97
C LYS A 169 2.81 -10.95 -12.23
N CYS A 170 3.20 -9.89 -12.94
CA CYS A 170 3.87 -8.73 -12.33
C CYS A 170 2.87 -7.66 -11.87
N TYR A 171 1.66 -7.60 -12.44
CA TYR A 171 0.70 -6.53 -12.14
C TYR A 171 0.23 -6.53 -10.69
N ASP A 172 -0.20 -7.67 -10.16
CA ASP A 172 -0.72 -7.74 -8.79
C ASP A 172 0.36 -7.41 -7.74
N PRO A 173 1.59 -7.96 -7.81
CA PRO A 173 2.67 -7.55 -6.90
C PRO A 173 3.04 -6.08 -6.99
N ILE A 174 3.12 -5.51 -8.20
CA ILE A 174 3.43 -4.09 -8.38
C ILE A 174 2.33 -3.23 -7.76
N GLU A 175 1.06 -3.51 -8.08
CA GLU A 175 -0.08 -2.75 -7.58
C GLU A 175 -0.19 -2.81 -6.06
N ARG A 176 -0.18 -4.02 -5.50
CA ARG A 176 -0.20 -4.19 -4.04
C ARG A 176 1.02 -3.56 -3.39
N GLY A 177 2.17 -3.62 -4.03
CA GLY A 177 3.40 -3.04 -3.52
C GLY A 177 3.35 -1.52 -3.40
N TYR A 178 3.00 -0.79 -4.44
CA TYR A 178 2.97 0.67 -4.33
C TYR A 178 1.76 1.20 -3.55
N VAL A 179 0.65 0.47 -3.52
CA VAL A 179 -0.57 0.87 -2.79
C VAL A 179 -0.41 0.64 -1.29
N TYR A 180 0.17 -0.49 -0.89
CA TYR A 180 0.16 -0.98 0.48
C TYR A 180 1.55 -1.17 1.09
N ASN A 181 2.61 -0.85 0.34
CA ASN A 181 4.01 -1.09 0.70
C ASN A 181 4.33 -2.58 0.94
N ILE A 182 3.62 -3.48 0.25
CA ILE A 182 3.81 -4.93 0.36
C ILE A 182 5.03 -5.34 -0.49
N PRO A 183 6.09 -5.91 0.11
CA PRO A 183 7.23 -6.38 -0.66
C PRO A 183 6.86 -7.61 -1.51
N TYR A 184 7.50 -7.73 -2.67
CA TYR A 184 7.44 -8.92 -3.51
C TYR A 184 8.73 -9.72 -3.36
N GLN A 185 8.63 -10.93 -2.83
CA GLN A 185 9.77 -11.83 -2.68
C GLN A 185 9.87 -12.74 -3.91
N PHE A 186 11.05 -12.80 -4.53
CA PHE A 186 11.31 -13.67 -5.68
C PHE A 186 12.75 -14.19 -5.62
N GLU A 187 12.91 -15.52 -5.58
CA GLU A 187 14.21 -16.20 -5.55
C GLU A 187 15.20 -15.68 -4.47
N GLY A 188 14.67 -15.30 -3.31
CA GLY A 188 15.46 -14.78 -2.17
C GLY A 188 15.75 -13.28 -2.21
N ASP A 189 15.32 -12.60 -3.27
CA ASP A 189 15.41 -11.15 -3.39
C ASP A 189 14.09 -10.45 -3.04
N GLU A 190 14.20 -9.31 -2.36
CA GLU A 190 13.07 -8.44 -2.04
C GLU A 190 12.93 -7.32 -3.08
N TYR A 191 11.74 -7.20 -3.66
CA TYR A 191 11.37 -6.12 -4.58
C TYR A 191 10.36 -5.18 -3.92
N ARG A 192 10.61 -3.88 -3.99
CA ARG A 192 9.71 -2.82 -3.52
C ARG A 192 9.29 -1.89 -4.63
N PHE A 193 8.03 -1.48 -4.58
CA PHE A 193 7.40 -0.61 -5.57
C PHE A 193 6.91 0.66 -4.88
N LYS A 194 7.29 1.83 -5.39
CA LYS A 194 6.85 3.12 -4.85
C LYS A 194 6.25 3.98 -5.94
N ALA A 195 5.08 4.55 -5.66
CA ALA A 195 4.43 5.58 -6.45
C ALA A 195 4.29 6.86 -5.60
N PRO A 196 4.02 8.03 -6.21
CA PRO A 196 3.70 9.24 -5.47
C PRO A 196 2.58 9.01 -4.44
N PRO A 197 2.67 9.58 -3.23
CA PRO A 197 1.72 9.29 -2.14
C PRO A 197 0.25 9.51 -2.52
N GLU A 198 -0.06 10.58 -3.24
CA GLU A 198 -1.43 10.87 -3.70
C GLU A 198 -1.96 9.80 -4.67
N ILE A 199 -1.11 9.30 -5.56
CA ILE A 199 -1.48 8.25 -6.52
C ILE A 199 -1.74 6.94 -5.78
N ALA A 200 -0.85 6.56 -4.85
CA ALA A 200 -1.01 5.37 -4.04
C ALA A 200 -2.28 5.44 -3.17
N ALA A 201 -2.55 6.60 -2.55
CA ALA A 201 -3.73 6.83 -1.73
C ALA A 201 -5.04 6.77 -2.54
N ASN A 202 -5.10 7.45 -3.69
CA ASN A 202 -6.27 7.42 -4.56
C ASN A 202 -6.55 6.00 -5.08
N ARG A 203 -5.49 5.25 -5.46
CA ARG A 203 -5.65 3.88 -5.91
C ARG A 203 -6.10 2.96 -4.77
N ARG A 204 -5.57 3.15 -3.56
CA ARG A 204 -6.02 2.43 -2.35
C ARG A 204 -7.52 2.57 -2.16
N GLN A 205 -8.02 3.80 -2.16
CA GLN A 205 -9.43 4.09 -2.00
C GLN A 205 -10.27 3.40 -3.07
N GLU A 206 -9.87 3.48 -4.35
CA GLU A 206 -10.59 2.82 -5.44
C GLU A 206 -10.64 1.29 -5.29
N LEU A 207 -9.54 0.67 -4.86
CA LEU A 207 -9.47 -0.79 -4.65
C LEU A 207 -10.40 -1.21 -3.49
N GLU A 208 -10.39 -0.46 -2.39
CA GLU A 208 -11.15 -0.76 -1.18
C GLU A 208 -12.66 -0.53 -1.37
N GLU A 209 -13.06 0.55 -2.05
CA GLU A 209 -14.47 0.86 -2.34
C GLU A 209 -15.11 -0.18 -3.28
N ARG A 210 -14.31 -0.81 -4.15
CA ARG A 210 -14.79 -1.80 -5.13
C ARG A 210 -14.65 -3.25 -4.67
N ASP A 211 -14.17 -3.50 -3.45
CA ASP A 211 -13.75 -4.83 -2.96
C ASP A 211 -12.90 -5.57 -4.02
N HIS A 212 -11.97 -4.84 -4.64
CA HIS A 212 -11.14 -5.38 -5.71
C HIS A 212 -10.24 -6.50 -5.17
N LYS A 213 -9.89 -7.49 -6.00
CA LYS A 213 -9.03 -8.62 -5.59
C LYS A 213 -7.67 -8.22 -4.99
N ASN A 214 -7.16 -7.04 -5.36
CA ASN A 214 -5.89 -6.51 -4.87
C ASN A 214 -6.06 -5.58 -3.66
N ALA A 215 -7.29 -5.33 -3.20
CA ALA A 215 -7.53 -4.61 -1.96
C ALA A 215 -6.98 -5.41 -0.77
N ARG A 216 -6.43 -4.69 0.20
CA ARG A 216 -5.89 -5.30 1.42
C ARG A 216 -7.01 -6.00 2.19
N ARG A 217 -6.84 -7.29 2.46
CA ARG A 217 -7.84 -8.10 3.16
C ARG A 217 -7.66 -7.97 4.66
N ILE A 218 -8.77 -7.90 5.36
CA ILE A 218 -8.80 -7.67 6.80
C ILE A 218 -9.57 -8.80 7.45
N TRP A 219 -9.02 -9.34 8.53
CA TRP A 219 -9.51 -10.55 9.18
C TRP A 219 -9.65 -10.32 10.68
N LEU A 220 -10.67 -10.92 11.29
CA LEU A 220 -10.79 -11.09 12.73
C LEU A 220 -10.39 -12.52 13.07
N VAL A 221 -9.47 -12.71 14.01
CA VAL A 221 -8.91 -14.02 14.36
C VAL A 221 -9.03 -14.21 15.88
N PRO A 222 -9.64 -15.32 16.35
CA PRO A 222 -9.65 -15.62 17.78
C PRO A 222 -8.26 -16.02 18.26
N ALA A 223 -7.88 -15.54 19.44
CA ALA A 223 -6.70 -15.96 20.17
C ALA A 223 -7.08 -16.32 21.60
N ASN A 224 -6.61 -17.48 22.07
CA ASN A 224 -6.89 -17.95 23.41
C ASN A 224 -5.65 -17.76 24.29
N PRO A 225 -5.68 -16.82 25.26
CA PRO A 225 -4.53 -16.59 26.14
C PRO A 225 -4.22 -17.78 27.05
N ASN A 226 -5.18 -18.70 27.24
CA ASN A 226 -4.93 -19.94 27.98
C ASN A 226 -4.27 -21.03 27.12
N GLU A 227 -4.14 -20.81 25.80
CA GLU A 227 -3.41 -21.72 24.90
C GLU A 227 -2.03 -21.14 24.57
N TYR A 228 -1.97 -19.83 24.29
CA TYR A 228 -0.76 -19.14 23.85
C TYR A 228 -0.66 -17.72 24.42
N ASP A 229 0.45 -17.42 25.07
CA ASP A 229 0.74 -16.11 25.65
C ASP A 229 1.22 -15.12 24.58
N LEU A 230 0.25 -14.50 23.90
CA LEU A 230 0.52 -13.46 22.90
C LEU A 230 1.31 -12.27 23.43
N GLU A 231 1.10 -11.89 24.69
CA GLU A 231 1.72 -10.69 25.26
C GLU A 231 3.22 -10.93 25.50
N ARG A 232 3.55 -12.08 26.06
CA ARG A 232 4.95 -12.51 26.19
C ARG A 232 5.56 -12.78 24.81
N ALA A 233 4.86 -13.43 23.89
CA ALA A 233 5.40 -13.72 22.56
C ALA A 233 5.76 -12.45 21.76
N PHE A 234 4.86 -11.45 21.69
CA PHE A 234 5.14 -10.20 20.98
C PHE A 234 6.15 -9.28 21.67
N SER A 235 6.41 -9.46 22.97
CA SER A 235 7.49 -8.74 23.66
C SER A 235 8.87 -9.36 23.40
N HIS A 236 8.93 -10.63 23.01
CA HIS A 236 10.19 -11.36 22.77
C HIS A 236 10.53 -11.47 21.28
N PHE A 237 9.52 -11.63 20.40
CA PHE A 237 9.73 -11.79 18.97
C PHE A 237 9.19 -10.62 18.16
N SER A 238 9.95 -10.23 17.13
CA SER A 238 9.52 -9.26 16.13
C SER A 238 8.42 -9.82 15.20
N THR A 239 8.37 -11.13 15.04
CA THR A 239 7.41 -11.85 14.19
C THR A 239 6.99 -13.16 14.86
N LEU A 240 5.74 -13.56 14.67
CA LEU A 240 5.21 -14.84 15.17
C LEU A 240 4.70 -15.71 14.02
N ASP A 241 4.87 -17.02 14.16
CA ASP A 241 4.32 -18.01 13.22
C ASP A 241 2.96 -18.51 13.73
N TRP A 242 1.91 -17.91 13.22
CA TRP A 242 0.54 -18.17 13.64
C TRP A 242 -0.11 -19.30 12.83
N LYS A 243 -1.07 -20.02 13.42
CA LYS A 243 -1.83 -21.06 12.72
C LYS A 243 -2.53 -20.49 11.49
N ARG A 244 -2.25 -21.05 10.31
CA ARG A 244 -2.87 -20.67 9.04
C ARG A 244 -4.27 -21.27 8.92
N SER A 245 -5.27 -20.54 9.40
CA SER A 245 -6.68 -20.96 9.34
C SER A 245 -7.38 -20.61 8.02
N PHE A 246 -6.78 -19.75 7.20
CA PHE A 246 -7.24 -19.33 5.88
C PHE A 246 -6.04 -19.12 4.95
N ASN A 247 -6.30 -18.93 3.66
CA ASN A 247 -5.28 -18.59 2.68
C ASN A 247 -4.82 -17.13 2.78
N TYR A 248 -4.22 -16.78 3.92
CA TYR A 248 -3.64 -15.45 4.14
C TYR A 248 -2.54 -15.17 3.11
N GLU A 249 -2.49 -13.91 2.69
CA GLU A 249 -1.52 -13.40 1.71
C GLU A 249 -0.71 -12.29 2.35
N ASN A 250 0.48 -12.04 1.82
CA ASN A 250 1.34 -10.98 2.29
C ASN A 250 0.61 -9.62 2.22
N GLY A 251 0.67 -8.89 3.33
CA GLY A 251 -0.01 -7.62 3.55
C GLY A 251 -1.44 -7.72 4.06
N ASP A 252 -2.01 -8.93 4.25
CA ASP A 252 -3.28 -9.07 4.97
C ASP A 252 -3.15 -8.56 6.41
N ILE A 253 -4.21 -7.93 6.92
CA ILE A 253 -4.28 -7.46 8.31
C ILE A 253 -5.13 -8.40 9.13
N LEU A 254 -4.60 -8.87 10.25
CA LEU A 254 -5.30 -9.72 11.20
C LEU A 254 -5.48 -8.94 12.50
N PHE A 255 -6.72 -8.88 12.97
CA PHE A 255 -7.08 -8.39 14.30
C PHE A 255 -7.25 -9.57 15.24
N PHE A 256 -6.45 -9.65 16.29
CA PHE A 256 -6.56 -10.72 17.27
C PHE A 256 -7.57 -10.34 18.35
N TYR A 257 -8.68 -11.08 18.35
CA TYR A 257 -9.68 -11.07 19.42
C TYR A 257 -9.20 -12.00 20.54
N VAL A 258 -8.80 -11.42 21.66
CA VAL A 258 -8.34 -12.17 22.82
C VAL A 258 -9.56 -12.64 23.61
N SER A 259 -9.75 -13.96 23.64
CA SER A 259 -10.88 -14.64 24.27
C SER A 259 -10.69 -14.81 25.79
N GLY A 260 -11.44 -15.71 26.42
CA GLY A 260 -11.35 -15.98 27.86
C GLY A 260 -11.92 -14.84 28.72
N SER A 261 -11.09 -14.30 29.62
CA SER A 261 -11.42 -13.17 30.50
C SER A 261 -11.30 -11.81 29.82
N VAL A 262 -10.56 -11.72 28.72
CA VAL A 262 -10.25 -10.44 28.05
C VAL A 262 -11.40 -9.97 27.15
N ARG A 263 -11.92 -10.86 26.29
CA ARG A 263 -13.11 -10.66 25.44
C ARG A 263 -13.12 -9.38 24.61
N LYS A 264 -11.97 -8.99 24.06
CA LYS A 264 -11.80 -7.81 23.21
C LYS A 264 -10.70 -7.97 22.18
N ILE A 265 -10.72 -7.15 21.12
CA ILE A 265 -9.60 -7.05 20.17
C ILE A 265 -8.47 -6.25 20.82
N ARG A 266 -7.24 -6.78 20.78
CA ARG A 266 -6.05 -6.10 21.33
C ARG A 266 -4.96 -5.84 20.32
N TYR A 267 -4.74 -6.75 19.37
CA TYR A 267 -3.57 -6.70 18.49
C TYR A 267 -3.99 -6.53 17.04
N LYS A 268 -3.27 -5.66 16.33
CA LYS A 268 -3.28 -5.55 14.88
C LYS A 268 -1.95 -6.06 14.37
N VAL A 269 -2.00 -7.05 13.49
CA VAL A 269 -0.79 -7.66 12.89
C VAL A 269 -0.90 -7.67 11.38
N GLU A 270 0.25 -7.63 10.71
CA GLU A 270 0.37 -7.76 9.26
C GLU A 270 0.99 -9.11 8.92
N VAL A 271 0.39 -9.82 7.97
CA VAL A 271 0.97 -11.04 7.41
C VAL A 271 2.15 -10.66 6.52
N ILE A 272 3.35 -11.06 6.91
CA ILE A 272 4.57 -10.84 6.12
C ILE A 272 4.89 -12.06 5.25
N GLU A 273 4.44 -13.24 5.68
CA GLU A 273 4.56 -14.50 4.92
C GLU A 273 3.26 -15.30 5.06
N GLY A 274 2.52 -15.42 3.96
CA GLY A 274 1.27 -16.15 3.95
C GLY A 274 1.46 -17.60 4.40
N LEU A 275 2.35 -18.33 3.73
CA LEU A 275 2.64 -19.74 4.01
C LEU A 275 4.11 -19.88 4.36
N VAL A 276 4.38 -20.16 5.64
CA VAL A 276 5.74 -20.42 6.14
C VAL A 276 6.11 -21.86 5.79
N GLN A 277 7.31 -22.06 5.25
CA GLN A 277 7.82 -23.40 4.97
C GLN A 277 8.15 -24.13 6.28
N THR A 278 7.90 -25.43 6.32
CA THR A 278 7.91 -26.23 7.58
C THR A 278 9.24 -26.22 8.32
N TYR A 279 10.37 -26.05 7.63
CA TYR A 279 11.71 -25.98 8.23
C TYR A 279 12.10 -24.60 8.77
N ASP A 280 11.31 -23.56 8.49
CA ASP A 280 11.57 -22.16 8.90
C ASP A 280 10.68 -21.71 10.06
N THR A 281 9.96 -22.64 10.70
CA THR A 281 9.03 -22.32 11.81
C THR A 281 9.77 -21.85 13.06
N ILE A 282 9.35 -20.73 13.64
CA ILE A 282 9.86 -20.22 14.92
C ILE A 282 9.45 -21.18 16.04
N TYR A 283 10.43 -21.70 16.80
CA TYR A 283 10.15 -22.52 17.99
C TYR A 283 9.84 -21.59 19.18
N ASP A 284 8.56 -21.50 19.51
CA ASP A 284 8.00 -20.65 20.57
C ASP A 284 7.34 -21.48 21.68
N GLN A 285 7.82 -22.71 21.90
CA GLN A 285 7.25 -23.65 22.87
C GLN A 285 7.04 -23.04 24.26
N SER A 286 7.97 -22.19 24.73
CA SER A 286 7.90 -21.54 26.03
C SER A 286 6.73 -20.55 26.20
N PHE A 287 6.03 -20.22 25.13
CA PHE A 287 4.86 -19.33 25.13
C PHE A 287 3.53 -20.10 25.06
N TRP A 288 3.57 -21.43 24.88
CA TRP A 288 2.41 -22.29 24.93
C TRP A 288 2.08 -22.64 26.38
N VAL A 289 0.87 -22.26 26.81
CA VAL A 289 0.35 -22.58 28.15
C VAL A 289 -0.24 -24.00 28.18
N ASP A 290 -0.75 -24.46 27.03
CA ASP A 290 -1.33 -25.79 26.85
C ASP A 290 -0.43 -26.65 25.95
N GLN A 291 0.19 -27.67 26.56
CA GLN A 291 1.11 -28.57 25.87
C GLN A 291 0.42 -29.44 24.80
N GLU A 292 -0.84 -29.85 25.01
CA GLU A 292 -1.57 -30.64 24.01
C GLU A 292 -1.88 -29.78 22.78
N LYS A 293 -2.21 -28.50 22.99
CA LYS A 293 -2.39 -27.53 21.91
C LYS A 293 -1.10 -27.22 21.18
N TYR A 294 0.02 -27.14 21.89
CA TYR A 294 1.33 -27.02 21.27
C TYR A 294 1.60 -28.19 20.33
N ASP A 295 1.43 -29.42 20.82
CA ASP A 295 1.68 -30.64 20.03
C ASP A 295 0.77 -30.68 18.78
N GLN A 296 -0.51 -30.30 18.90
CA GLN A 296 -1.44 -30.15 17.77
C GLN A 296 -1.03 -29.04 16.78
N SER A 297 -0.26 -28.06 17.25
CA SER A 297 0.22 -26.96 16.42
C SER A 297 1.43 -27.35 15.57
N ILE A 298 2.15 -28.42 15.94
CA ILE A 298 3.33 -28.92 15.23
C ILE A 298 2.91 -29.50 13.88
N GLY A 299 3.61 -29.12 12.82
CA GLY A 299 3.42 -29.67 11.47
C GLY A 299 2.20 -29.14 10.70
N GLY A 300 1.37 -28.27 11.29
CA GLY A 300 0.32 -27.56 10.58
C GLY A 300 0.85 -26.33 9.83
N ASP A 301 0.18 -25.94 8.74
CA ASP A 301 0.53 -24.74 7.98
C ASP A 301 0.52 -23.49 8.87
N LYS A 302 1.56 -22.65 8.75
CA LYS A 302 1.71 -21.41 9.50
C LYS A 302 1.73 -20.20 8.58
N THR A 303 1.37 -19.06 9.12
CA THR A 303 1.55 -17.73 8.52
C THR A 303 2.40 -16.89 9.44
N ARG A 304 3.38 -16.17 8.90
CA ARG A 304 4.22 -15.27 9.68
C ARG A 304 3.57 -13.92 9.76
N VAL A 305 3.37 -13.44 10.98
CA VAL A 305 2.78 -12.14 11.27
C VAL A 305 3.76 -11.26 12.02
N ARG A 306 3.68 -9.95 11.76
CA ARG A 306 4.42 -8.91 12.47
C ARG A 306 3.45 -8.01 13.20
N LEU A 307 3.79 -7.62 14.43
CA LEU A 307 2.98 -6.67 15.20
C LEU A 307 2.99 -5.29 14.54
N VAL A 308 1.80 -4.72 14.34
CA VAL A 308 1.63 -3.37 13.78
C VAL A 308 1.14 -2.40 14.84
N ASP A 309 0.17 -2.78 15.67
CA ASP A 309 -0.36 -1.90 16.71
C ASP A 309 -1.03 -2.71 17.83
N VAL A 310 -1.09 -2.12 19.03
CA VAL A 310 -1.70 -2.68 20.24
C VAL A 310 -2.57 -1.62 20.90
N VAL A 311 -3.79 -2.03 21.22
CA VAL A 311 -4.76 -1.23 21.96
C VAL A 311 -5.33 -2.03 23.12
N ASP A 312 -5.78 -1.32 24.14
CA ASP A 312 -6.53 -1.89 25.24
C ASP A 312 -7.68 -0.93 25.55
N THR A 313 -8.85 -1.23 24.99
CA THR A 313 -10.07 -0.45 25.16
C THR A 313 -11.28 -1.37 25.20
N ASP A 314 -12.26 -1.01 26.02
CA ASP A 314 -13.53 -1.73 26.12
C ASP A 314 -14.47 -1.42 24.95
N ASP A 315 -14.15 -0.40 24.15
CA ASP A 315 -14.82 -0.12 22.88
C ASP A 315 -14.61 -1.25 21.86
N LEU A 316 -13.57 -2.08 22.03
CA LEU A 316 -13.34 -3.26 21.19
C LEU A 316 -13.80 -4.56 21.86
N SER A 317 -14.63 -4.47 22.91
CA SER A 317 -15.23 -5.63 23.56
C SER A 317 -16.22 -6.35 22.67
N LEU A 318 -16.46 -7.64 22.95
CA LEU A 318 -17.44 -8.46 22.23
C LEU A 318 -18.83 -7.80 22.13
N TYR A 319 -19.24 -7.06 23.17
CA TYR A 319 -20.50 -6.33 23.17
C TYR A 319 -20.51 -5.26 22.08
N GLN A 320 -19.50 -4.39 22.05
CA GLN A 320 -19.40 -3.32 21.08
C GLN A 320 -19.25 -3.84 19.64
N LEU A 321 -18.47 -4.91 19.44
CA LEU A 321 -18.38 -5.54 18.12
C LEU A 321 -19.76 -6.00 17.62
N ARG A 322 -20.64 -6.50 18.50
CA ARG A 322 -22.01 -6.93 18.14
C ARG A 322 -22.89 -5.74 17.81
N GLU A 323 -22.82 -4.66 18.58
CA GLU A 323 -23.54 -3.41 18.28
C GLU A 323 -23.15 -2.86 16.90
N HIS A 324 -21.88 -3.04 16.50
CA HIS A 324 -21.35 -2.63 15.20
C HIS A 324 -21.38 -3.72 14.11
N GLY A 325 -22.22 -4.75 14.29
CA GLY A 325 -22.58 -5.67 13.20
C GLY A 325 -21.90 -7.05 13.21
N LEU A 326 -21.14 -7.40 14.25
CA LEU A 326 -20.63 -8.76 14.43
C LEU A 326 -21.78 -9.74 14.66
N LYS A 327 -21.94 -10.71 13.75
CA LYS A 327 -22.97 -11.76 13.84
C LYS A 327 -22.37 -13.08 14.31
N GLY A 328 -23.01 -13.69 15.30
CA GLY A 328 -22.63 -15.02 15.82
C GLY A 328 -21.45 -14.99 16.81
N ASN A 329 -20.85 -16.16 17.00
CA ASN A 329 -19.70 -16.36 17.89
C ASN A 329 -18.40 -16.39 17.09
N ILE A 330 -17.33 -15.83 17.66
CA ILE A 330 -15.99 -15.85 17.05
C ILE A 330 -15.34 -17.21 17.36
N GLN A 331 -15.68 -18.23 16.56
CA GLN A 331 -15.14 -19.59 16.72
C GLN A 331 -13.99 -19.91 15.75
N GLY A 332 -13.75 -19.04 14.78
CA GLY A 332 -12.69 -19.17 13.79
C GLY A 332 -12.41 -17.83 13.15
N SER A 333 -11.39 -17.78 12.29
CA SER A 333 -11.08 -16.56 11.57
C SER A 333 -12.21 -16.17 10.61
N MET A 334 -12.47 -14.88 10.48
CA MET A 334 -13.51 -14.36 9.59
C MET A 334 -13.05 -13.09 8.88
N LYS A 335 -13.43 -12.94 7.61
CA LYS A 335 -13.15 -11.72 6.85
C LYS A 335 -14.01 -10.58 7.40
N LEU A 336 -13.38 -9.43 7.67
CA LEU A 336 -14.05 -8.20 8.08
C LEU A 336 -14.34 -7.33 6.86
N THR A 337 -15.57 -6.83 6.77
CA THR A 337 -16.04 -5.95 5.70
C THR A 337 -16.96 -4.88 6.25
N GLY A 338 -17.15 -3.79 5.47
CA GLY A 338 -18.12 -2.73 5.78
C GLY A 338 -17.89 -2.04 7.12
N GLU A 339 -18.99 -1.68 7.78
CA GLU A 339 -19.00 -0.86 9.00
C GLU A 339 -18.17 -1.45 10.14
N LEU A 340 -18.27 -2.76 10.40
CA LEU A 340 -17.52 -3.42 11.48
C LEU A 340 -16.00 -3.30 11.26
N ARG A 341 -15.54 -3.46 10.00
CA ARG A 341 -14.13 -3.29 9.63
C ARG A 341 -13.66 -1.86 9.93
N ASP A 342 -14.45 -0.88 9.50
CA ASP A 342 -14.10 0.54 9.60
C ASP A 342 -14.09 1.01 11.06
N TYR A 343 -15.06 0.53 11.85
CA TYR A 343 -15.13 0.71 13.28
C TYR A 343 -13.85 0.22 13.96
N ILE A 344 -13.47 -1.05 13.77
CA ILE A 344 -12.27 -1.64 14.40
C ILE A 344 -11.02 -0.88 13.97
N MET A 345 -10.86 -0.60 12.67
CA MET A 345 -9.69 0.09 12.12
C MET A 345 -9.46 1.48 12.73
N SER A 346 -10.53 2.19 13.10
CA SER A 346 -10.44 3.56 13.65
C SER A 346 -9.64 3.67 14.96
N PHE A 347 -9.54 2.57 15.72
CA PHE A 347 -8.82 2.51 17.00
C PHE A 347 -7.31 2.30 16.84
N PHE A 348 -6.86 1.80 15.69
CA PHE A 348 -5.46 1.42 15.47
C PHE A 348 -4.73 2.44 14.59
N GLN A 349 -4.26 3.50 15.24
CA GLN A 349 -3.63 4.67 14.62
C GLN A 349 -2.10 4.66 14.67
N LYS A 350 -1.49 3.73 15.41
CA LYS A 350 -0.03 3.62 15.49
C LYS A 350 0.49 2.66 14.43
N ASP A 351 1.76 2.82 14.10
CA ASP A 351 2.52 1.86 13.31
C ASP A 351 3.81 1.52 14.05
N LEU A 352 3.73 0.51 14.92
CA LEU A 352 4.87 -0.04 15.65
C LEU A 352 5.86 -0.76 14.70
N SER A 353 5.49 -0.98 13.44
CA SER A 353 6.38 -1.58 12.44
C SER A 353 7.28 -0.56 11.73
N ALA A 354 7.03 0.74 11.92
CA ALA A 354 7.87 1.80 11.40
C ALA A 354 9.17 1.89 12.23
N GLU A 355 10.32 1.92 11.56
CA GLU A 355 11.64 2.13 12.18
C GLU A 355 11.70 3.52 12.83
N VAL A 356 11.52 3.60 14.15
CA VAL A 356 11.84 4.80 14.93
C VAL A 356 13.26 4.62 15.48
N TYR A 357 14.21 5.37 14.95
CA TYR A 357 15.54 5.51 15.55
C TYR A 357 15.40 6.35 16.84
N PRO A 358 16.01 5.96 17.96
CA PRO A 358 15.94 6.71 19.22
C PRO A 358 16.51 8.15 19.18
N ASP A 359 17.19 8.54 18.11
CA ASP A 359 17.94 9.80 18.04
C ASP A 359 17.10 11.02 17.64
N GLU A 360 15.80 10.87 17.38
CA GLU A 360 14.89 12.00 17.15
C GLU A 360 13.66 11.91 18.07
N VAL A 361 13.81 12.39 19.30
CA VAL A 361 12.65 12.74 20.15
C VAL A 361 12.51 14.26 20.17
N PRO A 362 11.51 14.84 19.49
CA PRO A 362 11.13 16.22 19.72
C PRO A 362 10.53 16.37 21.12
N GLU A 363 11.17 17.22 21.92
CA GLU A 363 10.77 17.86 23.18
C GLU A 363 10.30 17.04 24.39
N MET A 364 10.78 17.52 25.54
CA MET A 364 10.52 17.12 26.93
C MET A 364 9.03 16.95 27.28
N TRP A 365 8.50 15.74 27.15
CA TRP A 365 7.27 15.34 27.84
C TRP A 365 7.50 14.06 28.63
N GLU A 366 7.41 14.16 29.96
CA GLU A 366 7.52 13.05 30.90
C GLU A 366 6.13 12.53 31.30
N GLY A 367 6.00 11.23 31.60
CA GLY A 367 4.78 10.66 32.21
C GLY A 367 3.73 10.05 31.28
N LYS A 368 3.90 10.09 29.95
CA LYS A 368 3.04 9.34 29.02
C LYS A 368 3.68 7.99 28.71
N ARG A 369 3.06 6.88 29.14
CA ARG A 369 3.55 5.51 28.88
C ARG A 369 3.59 5.27 27.36
N ARG A 370 4.78 5.38 26.76
CA ARG A 370 5.07 4.92 25.40
C ARG A 370 5.75 3.57 25.52
N THR A 371 5.09 2.52 25.02
CA THR A 371 5.78 1.26 24.73
C THR A 371 6.56 1.50 23.45
N ILE A 372 7.85 1.79 23.59
CA ILE A 372 8.79 1.80 22.47
C ILE A 372 9.24 0.35 22.34
N THR A 373 8.79 -0.35 21.31
CA THR A 373 9.43 -1.60 20.90
C THR A 373 10.80 -1.19 20.39
N VAL A 374 11.86 -1.48 21.14
CA VAL A 374 13.22 -1.27 20.66
C VAL A 374 13.40 -2.18 19.46
N ASN A 375 13.35 -1.60 18.26
CA ASN A 375 13.65 -2.33 17.04
C ASN A 375 15.10 -2.82 17.08
N SER A 376 15.32 -4.03 16.56
CA SER A 376 16.58 -4.80 16.44
C SER A 376 16.99 -5.56 17.71
N TYR A 377 17.21 -6.88 17.66
CA TYR A 377 18.42 -7.41 17.02
C TYR A 377 18.41 -8.91 16.70
N GLU A 378 17.38 -9.48 16.07
CA GLU A 378 17.46 -10.90 15.64
C GLU A 378 16.94 -11.08 14.21
N ARG A 379 17.87 -11.04 13.25
CA ARG A 379 17.56 -11.12 11.81
C ARG A 379 17.38 -12.55 11.30
N ASN A 380 17.84 -13.56 12.03
CA ASN A 380 17.65 -14.96 11.66
C ASN A 380 17.41 -15.81 12.93
N PRO A 381 16.15 -16.22 13.19
CA PRO A 381 15.79 -17.03 14.35
C PRO A 381 16.53 -18.38 14.42
N LEU A 382 16.89 -18.98 13.27
CA LEU A 382 17.65 -20.23 13.22
C LEU A 382 19.11 -20.02 13.63
N ALA A 383 19.71 -18.90 13.24
CA ALA A 383 21.06 -18.56 13.67
C ALA A 383 21.09 -18.25 15.17
N ARG A 384 20.09 -17.52 15.67
CA ARG A 384 19.92 -17.29 17.11
C ARG A 384 19.75 -18.61 17.86
N LYS A 385 18.87 -19.51 17.41
CA LYS A 385 18.66 -20.82 18.04
C LYS A 385 19.97 -21.61 18.09
N ARG A 386 20.70 -21.72 16.99
CA ARG A 386 21.98 -22.45 16.95
C ARG A 386 23.06 -21.84 17.83
N CYS A 387 23.09 -20.51 17.94
CA CYS A 387 23.93 -19.79 18.90
C CYS A 387 23.55 -20.16 20.34
N MET A 388 22.25 -20.13 20.67
CA MET A 388 21.73 -20.46 21.99
C MET A 388 21.91 -21.94 22.35
N ASP A 389 21.69 -22.86 21.42
CA ASP A 389 21.91 -24.30 21.59
C ASP A 389 23.38 -24.61 21.91
N HIS A 390 24.31 -23.76 21.44
CA HIS A 390 25.74 -23.92 21.68
C HIS A 390 26.21 -23.23 22.98
N TYR A 391 25.82 -21.98 23.20
CA TYR A 391 26.35 -21.13 24.27
C TYR A 391 25.47 -21.06 25.52
N GLY A 392 24.19 -21.43 25.44
CA GLY A 392 23.20 -21.26 26.51
C GLY A 392 22.73 -19.81 26.70
N ALA A 393 21.88 -19.60 27.71
CA ALA A 393 21.31 -18.29 28.06
C ALA A 393 22.19 -17.45 29.03
N GLU A 394 23.47 -17.80 29.14
CA GLU A 394 24.44 -17.07 29.96
C GLU A 394 25.16 -15.99 29.15
N CYS A 395 25.27 -14.77 29.71
CA CYS A 395 26.02 -13.70 29.08
C CYS A 395 27.53 -14.02 28.97
N GLN A 396 28.08 -14.03 27.76
CA GLN A 396 29.50 -14.36 27.54
C GLN A 396 30.50 -13.27 27.97
N VAL A 397 29.99 -12.09 28.30
CA VAL A 397 30.77 -10.95 28.82
C VAL A 397 30.81 -10.98 30.34
N CYS A 398 29.65 -10.81 31.01
CA CYS A 398 29.57 -10.64 32.46
C CYS A 398 29.05 -11.86 33.23
N LYS A 399 28.80 -12.99 32.55
CA LYS A 399 28.33 -14.25 33.17
C LYS A 399 27.00 -14.15 33.91
N MET A 400 26.19 -13.14 33.58
CA MET A 400 24.84 -13.02 34.09
C MET A 400 23.92 -14.03 33.40
N ASP A 401 23.19 -14.79 34.22
CA ASP A 401 22.06 -15.62 33.83
C ASP A 401 20.77 -15.03 34.45
N PHE A 402 19.73 -14.87 33.62
CA PHE A 402 18.48 -14.25 34.04
C PHE A 402 17.56 -15.21 34.79
N GLU A 403 17.61 -16.51 34.52
CA GLU A 403 16.85 -17.51 35.28
C GLU A 403 17.41 -17.64 36.69
N ASP A 404 18.73 -17.66 36.84
CA ASP A 404 19.38 -17.71 38.16
C ASP A 404 19.08 -16.45 38.99
N THR A 405 19.00 -15.29 38.34
CA THR A 405 18.80 -14.01 39.04
C THR A 405 17.33 -13.70 39.34
N TYR A 406 16.43 -14.01 38.39
CA TYR A 406 15.03 -13.57 38.44
C TYR A 406 14.03 -14.74 38.52
N GLY A 407 14.50 -15.99 38.52
CA GLY A 407 13.66 -17.18 38.48
C GLY A 407 13.08 -17.42 37.08
N GLU A 408 12.01 -18.22 37.01
CA GLU A 408 11.43 -18.70 35.75
C GLU A 408 11.07 -17.61 34.73
N VAL A 409 10.77 -16.39 35.17
CA VAL A 409 10.51 -15.25 34.28
C VAL A 409 11.72 -14.87 33.42
N GLY A 410 12.93 -15.19 33.89
CA GLY A 410 14.20 -14.95 33.20
C GLY A 410 14.69 -16.12 32.33
N ARG A 411 13.96 -17.25 32.30
CA ARG A 411 14.34 -18.41 31.47
C ARG A 411 14.45 -18.02 30.00
N ASP A 412 15.54 -18.43 29.37
CA ASP A 412 15.90 -18.15 27.97
C ASP A 412 16.01 -16.66 27.58
N PHE A 413 16.00 -15.75 28.57
CA PHE A 413 16.07 -14.31 28.34
C PHE A 413 17.53 -13.85 28.20
N ILE A 414 17.98 -13.73 26.96
CA ILE A 414 19.30 -13.18 26.61
C ILE A 414 19.24 -12.58 25.20
N HIS A 415 20.07 -11.56 24.93
CA HIS A 415 20.21 -11.01 23.57
C HIS A 415 21.33 -11.72 22.83
N VAL A 416 21.25 -11.79 21.50
CA VAL A 416 22.34 -12.28 20.65
C VAL A 416 22.96 -11.13 19.86
N HIS A 417 24.27 -10.93 20.04
CA HIS A 417 25.06 -9.88 19.40
C HIS A 417 25.87 -10.42 18.22
N HIS A 418 26.10 -9.62 17.18
CA HIS A 418 27.05 -9.97 16.12
C HIS A 418 28.45 -9.54 16.52
N ILE A 419 29.40 -10.47 16.56
CA ILE A 419 30.80 -10.19 16.93
C ILE A 419 31.42 -9.16 15.98
N THR A 420 31.17 -9.31 14.69
CA THR A 420 31.55 -8.32 13.68
C THR A 420 30.34 -7.45 13.33
N PRO A 421 30.42 -6.11 13.48
CA PRO A 421 29.31 -5.23 13.15
C PRO A 421 28.89 -5.36 11.69
N LEU A 422 27.59 -5.57 11.46
CA LEU A 422 27.06 -5.85 10.12
C LEU A 422 27.26 -4.72 9.10
N HIS A 423 27.52 -3.49 9.54
CA HIS A 423 27.83 -2.36 8.64
C HIS A 423 29.24 -2.45 8.03
N GLU A 424 30.13 -3.22 8.65
CA GLU A 424 31.47 -3.51 8.12
C GLU A 424 31.42 -4.66 7.09
N ILE A 425 30.38 -5.50 7.16
CA ILE A 425 30.15 -6.62 6.25
C ILE A 425 29.39 -6.11 5.01
N GLN A 426 30.13 -5.51 4.07
CA GLN A 426 29.63 -4.79 2.89
C GLN A 426 28.88 -5.66 1.84
N LYS A 427 28.59 -6.93 2.12
CA LYS A 427 27.83 -7.86 1.27
C LYS A 427 26.97 -8.78 2.13
N GLY A 428 25.79 -9.19 1.63
CA GLY A 428 25.03 -10.26 2.26
C GLY A 428 25.92 -11.51 2.41
N TYR A 429 25.98 -12.05 3.62
CA TYR A 429 26.80 -13.22 3.94
C TYR A 429 25.98 -14.22 4.75
N LYS A 430 26.37 -15.49 4.66
CA LYS A 430 25.76 -16.55 5.46
C LYS A 430 26.35 -16.48 6.86
N VAL A 431 25.54 -16.04 7.82
CA VAL A 431 25.92 -15.99 9.24
C VAL A 431 26.25 -17.39 9.76
N ASP A 432 27.41 -17.52 10.39
CA ASP A 432 27.79 -18.66 11.20
C ASP A 432 27.31 -18.41 12.64
N PRO A 433 26.36 -19.23 13.15
CA PRO A 433 25.79 -19.04 14.48
C PRO A 433 26.78 -19.15 15.65
N ILE A 434 27.95 -19.74 15.42
CA ILE A 434 28.96 -19.94 16.46
C ILE A 434 30.05 -18.88 16.30
N GLU A 435 30.52 -18.64 15.08
CA GLU A 435 31.65 -17.73 14.86
C GLU A 435 31.25 -16.25 14.75
N ASP A 436 30.01 -15.95 14.36
CA ASP A 436 29.57 -14.56 14.14
C ASP A 436 28.67 -14.02 15.24
N LEU A 437 28.12 -14.89 16.11
CA LEU A 437 27.10 -14.54 17.09
C LEU A 437 27.55 -14.87 18.51
N ILE A 438 27.07 -14.09 19.47
CA ILE A 438 27.41 -14.30 20.88
C ILE A 438 26.28 -13.85 21.82
N PRO A 439 25.87 -14.66 22.81
CA PRO A 439 24.85 -14.25 23.76
C PRO A 439 25.39 -13.26 24.79
N VAL A 440 24.66 -12.17 24.99
CA VAL A 440 24.99 -11.07 25.91
C VAL A 440 23.74 -10.56 26.62
N CYS A 441 23.87 -10.11 27.88
CA CYS A 441 22.76 -9.48 28.58
C CYS A 441 22.42 -8.11 27.96
N PRO A 442 21.19 -7.60 28.12
CA PRO A 442 20.79 -6.29 27.61
C PRO A 442 21.74 -5.15 27.98
N ASN A 443 22.33 -5.18 29.18
CA ASN A 443 23.29 -4.17 29.63
C ASN A 443 24.61 -4.24 28.85
N CYS A 444 25.19 -5.44 28.70
CA CYS A 444 26.41 -5.62 27.91
C CYS A 444 26.16 -5.36 26.43
N HIS A 445 25.00 -5.77 25.91
CA HIS A 445 24.56 -5.49 24.54
C HIS A 445 24.55 -3.98 24.26
N ALA A 446 23.95 -3.20 25.16
CA ALA A 446 23.91 -1.73 25.03
C ALA A 446 25.31 -1.12 25.04
N MET A 447 26.25 -1.66 25.83
CA MET A 447 27.64 -1.17 25.87
C MET A 447 28.41 -1.51 24.59
N LEU A 448 28.21 -2.69 24.00
CA LEU A 448 28.83 -3.06 22.72
C LEU A 448 28.35 -2.19 21.55
N HIS A 449 27.13 -1.66 21.63
CA HIS A 449 26.58 -0.71 20.66
C HIS A 449 26.93 0.76 20.96
N ARG A 450 27.70 1.04 22.02
CA ARG A 450 28.14 2.40 22.33
C ARG A 450 29.52 2.65 21.72
N LYS A 451 29.69 3.80 21.05
CA LYS A 451 30.98 4.22 20.53
C LYS A 451 31.80 4.96 21.59
N GLU A 452 33.09 4.66 21.62
CA GLU A 452 34.11 5.42 22.33
C GLU A 452 35.16 5.84 21.32
N ASP A 453 35.48 7.14 21.24
CA ASP A 453 36.36 7.72 20.23
C ASP A 453 36.02 7.34 18.77
N GLY A 454 34.72 7.11 18.51
CA GLY A 454 34.20 6.76 17.19
C GLY A 454 34.25 5.27 16.83
N VAL A 455 34.77 4.42 17.71
CA VAL A 455 34.94 2.97 17.52
C VAL A 455 34.03 2.20 18.49
N TYR A 456 33.49 1.06 18.05
CA TYR A 456 32.71 0.16 18.89
C TYR A 456 33.63 -0.71 19.74
N LEU A 457 33.23 -0.97 20.98
CA LEU A 457 33.92 -1.94 21.83
C LEU A 457 33.66 -3.37 21.34
N THR A 458 34.72 -4.17 21.30
CA THR A 458 34.63 -5.60 21.11
C THR A 458 34.18 -6.30 22.40
N VAL A 459 33.67 -7.52 22.27
CA VAL A 459 33.33 -8.40 23.40
C VAL A 459 34.53 -8.58 24.34
N VAL A 460 35.73 -8.73 23.77
CA VAL A 460 36.98 -8.94 24.53
C VAL A 460 37.31 -7.71 25.35
N GLU A 461 37.31 -6.52 24.74
CA GLU A 461 37.59 -5.25 25.43
C GLU A 461 36.59 -4.97 26.54
N LEU A 462 35.29 -5.22 26.30
CA LEU A 462 34.27 -5.03 27.33
C LEU A 462 34.47 -6.01 28.51
N LYS A 463 34.86 -7.25 28.22
CA LYS A 463 35.16 -8.26 29.23
C LYS A 463 36.40 -7.91 30.06
N GLU A 464 37.45 -7.37 29.45
CA GLU A 464 38.64 -6.89 30.15
C GLU A 464 38.32 -5.73 31.10
N ARG A 465 37.45 -4.79 30.69
CA ARG A 465 37.01 -3.68 31.56
C ARG A 465 36.28 -4.14 32.82
N LEU A 466 35.48 -5.20 32.71
CA LEU A 466 34.78 -5.77 33.87
C LEU A 466 35.77 -6.47 34.81
N LYS A 467 36.77 -7.17 34.29
CA LYS A 467 37.84 -7.79 35.10
C LYS A 467 38.69 -6.79 35.85
N ILE A 468 38.97 -5.61 35.27
CA ILE A 468 39.72 -4.54 35.95
C ILE A 468 38.97 -4.05 37.20
N LYS A 469 37.64 -4.08 37.21
CA LYS A 469 36.85 -3.72 38.40
C LYS A 469 36.90 -4.76 39.52
N GLU A 470 36.99 -6.05 39.19
CA GLU A 470 37.09 -7.13 40.18
C GLU A 470 38.46 -7.20 40.87
N VAL A 471 39.50 -6.56 40.30
CA VAL A 471 40.85 -6.52 40.88
C VAL A 471 41.07 -5.28 41.76
N ILE A 472 40.21 -4.26 41.65
CA ILE A 472 40.33 -2.97 42.35
C ILE A 472 39.33 -2.84 43.52
N LEU A 473 38.30 -3.69 43.58
CA LEU A 473 37.39 -3.87 44.72
C LEU A 473 37.88 -5.02 45.60
#